data_AF-A0A257MPV6-F1
#
_entry.id   AF-A0A257MPV6-F1
#
_cell.length_a   1.000
_cell.length_b   1.000
_cell.length_c   1.000
_cell.angle_alpha   90.00
_cell.angle_beta   90.00
_cell.angle_gamma   90.00
#
_symmetry.space_group_name_H-M   'P 1'
#
loop_
_entity.id
_entity.type
_entity.pdbx_description
1 polymer ?
#
loop_
_entity_poly.entity_id
_entity_poly.type
_entity_poly.pdbx_seq_one_letter_code
_entity_poly.pdbx_strand_id
1 'polypeptide(L)'
;MESINELLGRGFSLWRDNLNLCIPHLLGFLFSMMALFAGLMAVILSGMLPLESLNETALNDVQNMQDMQMLSDQMEGYLAGLQSSDLMQIGLAILAVFVLVALVDAFFAAGAVGMARQALEKGRSDTSAMWSAGKRHFLSMFLAELLMTLIILMGMALLLPLLAADL
;
A
#
# COMPACT_ATOMS: atom_id res chain seq x y z
N MET A 1 36.62 1.04 16.78
CA MET A 1 35.42 1.25 15.96
C MET A 1 35.38 0.12 14.96
N GLU A 2 34.27 -0.59 14.85
CA GLU A 2 34.13 -1.64 13.83
C GLU A 2 34.18 -1.01 12.45
N SER A 3 34.89 -1.65 11.53
CA SER A 3 34.90 -1.22 10.13
C SER A 3 33.54 -1.50 9.49
N ILE A 4 33.19 -0.74 8.46
CA ILE A 4 31.95 -0.96 7.68
C ILE A 4 31.89 -2.41 7.17
N ASN A 5 33.02 -2.99 6.79
CA ASN A 5 33.11 -4.38 6.34
C ASN A 5 32.76 -5.38 7.46
N GLU A 6 33.18 -5.12 8.71
CA GLU A 6 32.82 -5.97 9.86
C GLU A 6 31.35 -5.83 10.25
N LEU A 7 30.78 -4.63 10.13
CA LEU A 7 29.34 -4.39 10.32
C LEU A 7 28.50 -5.12 9.27
N LEU A 8 28.85 -4.96 7.99
CA LEU A 8 28.17 -5.64 6.88
C LEU A 8 28.33 -7.17 6.97
N GLY A 9 29.54 -7.66 7.27
CA GLY A 9 29.81 -9.08 7.42
C GLY A 9 28.98 -9.73 8.52
N ARG A 10 28.84 -9.06 9.68
CA ARG A 10 27.98 -9.53 10.77
C ARG A 10 26.49 -9.42 10.45
N GLY A 11 26.06 -8.34 9.80
CA GLY A 11 24.68 -8.19 9.35
C GLY A 11 24.29 -9.31 8.40
N PHE A 12 25.18 -9.64 7.44
CA PHE A 12 24.97 -10.73 6.49
C PHE A 12 24.97 -12.11 7.17
N SER A 13 25.91 -12.39 8.07
CA SER A 13 25.92 -13.66 8.81
C SER A 13 24.65 -13.81 9.64
N LEU A 14 24.23 -12.75 10.32
CA LEU A 14 23.01 -12.74 11.13
C LEU A 14 21.77 -13.01 10.28
N TRP A 15 21.66 -12.37 9.11
CA TRP A 15 20.57 -12.58 8.16
C TRP A 15 20.57 -13.99 7.59
N ARG A 16 21.72 -14.51 7.18
CA ARG A 16 21.87 -15.87 6.64
C ARG A 16 21.45 -16.92 7.67
N ASP A 17 21.81 -16.71 8.93
CA ASP A 17 21.48 -17.64 10.00
C ASP A 17 20.02 -17.46 10.49
N ASN A 18 19.33 -16.40 10.04
CA ASN A 18 17.94 -16.05 10.38
C ASN A 18 17.13 -15.63 9.15
N LEU A 19 16.98 -16.53 8.17
CA LEU A 19 16.23 -16.27 6.94
C LEU A 19 14.76 -15.86 7.18
N ASN A 20 14.22 -16.19 8.35
CA ASN A 20 12.89 -15.77 8.76
C ASN A 20 12.74 -14.25 8.97
N LEU A 21 13.83 -13.47 9.00
CA LEU A 21 13.80 -12.00 8.97
C LEU A 21 13.11 -11.45 7.71
N CYS A 22 12.98 -12.25 6.65
CA CYS A 22 12.25 -11.91 5.44
C CYS A 22 10.72 -12.09 5.57
N ILE A 23 10.24 -12.88 6.54
CA ILE A 23 8.81 -13.21 6.71
C ILE A 23 7.92 -11.98 6.86
N PRO A 24 8.26 -10.96 7.68
CA PRO A 24 7.43 -9.77 7.81
C PRO A 24 7.20 -9.06 6.47
N HIS A 25 8.21 -8.98 5.62
CA HIS A 25 8.10 -8.33 4.31
C HIS A 25 7.25 -9.15 3.33
N LEU A 26 7.44 -10.47 3.31
CA LEU A 26 6.62 -11.36 2.47
C LEU A 26 5.15 -11.33 2.87
N LEU A 27 4.88 -11.44 4.17
CA LEU A 27 3.51 -11.35 4.69
C LEU A 27 2.93 -9.94 4.50
N GLY A 28 3.70 -8.89 4.76
CA GLY A 28 3.28 -7.50 4.50
C GLY A 28 2.82 -7.30 3.07
N PHE A 29 3.62 -7.74 2.09
CA PHE A 29 3.25 -7.70 0.68
C PHE A 29 1.95 -8.45 0.38
N LEU A 30 1.82 -9.71 0.86
CA LEU A 30 0.62 -10.52 0.62
C LEU A 30 -0.63 -9.91 1.26
N PHE A 31 -0.55 -9.47 2.52
CA PHE A 31 -1.67 -8.87 3.23
C PHE A 31 -2.02 -7.49 2.67
N SER A 32 -1.05 -6.73 2.18
CA SER A 32 -1.26 -5.46 1.48
C SER A 32 -2.01 -5.67 0.16
N MET A 33 -1.64 -6.69 -0.62
CA MET A 33 -2.43 -7.08 -1.81
C MET A 33 -3.85 -7.53 -1.45
N MET A 34 -4.01 -8.32 -0.38
CA MET A 34 -5.33 -8.74 0.09
C MET A 34 -6.18 -7.55 0.57
N ALA A 35 -5.58 -6.60 1.27
CA ALA A 35 -6.19 -5.35 1.71
C ALA A 35 -6.70 -4.53 0.53
N LEU A 36 -5.87 -4.38 -0.50
CA LEU A 36 -6.25 -3.68 -1.73
C LEU A 36 -7.40 -4.40 -2.44
N PHE A 37 -7.32 -5.73 -2.59
CA PHE A 37 -8.38 -6.51 -3.21
C PHE A 37 -9.70 -6.43 -2.43
N ALA A 38 -9.66 -6.54 -1.11
CA ALA A 38 -10.82 -6.39 -0.25
C ALA A 38 -11.41 -4.97 -0.34
N GLY A 39 -10.56 -3.95 -0.41
CA GLY A 39 -10.97 -2.57 -0.63
C GLY A 39 -11.67 -2.36 -1.96
N LEU A 40 -11.10 -2.88 -3.04
CA LEU A 40 -11.71 -2.83 -4.37
C LEU A 40 -13.06 -3.57 -4.40
N MET A 41 -13.12 -4.77 -3.82
CA MET A 41 -14.36 -5.53 -3.73
C MET A 41 -15.43 -4.80 -2.92
N ALA A 42 -15.06 -4.09 -1.85
CA ALA A 42 -16.00 -3.29 -1.09
C ALA A 42 -16.60 -2.13 -1.92
N VAL A 43 -15.79 -1.48 -2.76
CA VAL A 43 -16.26 -0.41 -3.68
C VAL A 43 -17.14 -0.96 -4.80
N ILE A 44 -16.82 -2.15 -5.30
CA ILE A 44 -17.64 -2.83 -6.29
C ILE A 44 -19.00 -3.21 -5.70
N LEU A 45 -19.01 -3.86 -4.53
CA LEU A 45 -20.22 -4.35 -3.89
C LEU A 45 -21.10 -3.21 -3.33
N SER A 46 -20.55 -2.02 -3.11
CA SER A 46 -21.35 -0.85 -2.73
C SER A 46 -22.17 -0.27 -3.88
N GLY A 47 -22.02 -0.79 -5.12
CA GLY A 47 -22.71 -0.31 -6.31
C GLY A 47 -22.14 0.99 -6.87
N MET A 48 -20.98 1.45 -6.37
CA MET A 48 -20.29 2.64 -6.89
C MET A 48 -19.65 2.42 -8.25
N LEU A 49 -19.32 1.16 -8.58
CA LEU A 49 -18.84 0.77 -9.91
C LEU A 49 -19.95 0.03 -10.67
N PRO A 50 -20.42 0.54 -11.82
CA PRO A 50 -21.45 -0.11 -12.61
C PRO A 50 -20.84 -1.30 -13.37
N LEU A 51 -20.69 -2.43 -12.69
CA LEU A 51 -20.20 -3.67 -13.30
C LEU A 51 -21.19 -4.29 -14.31
N GLU A 52 -22.43 -3.81 -14.37
CA GLU A 52 -23.41 -4.22 -15.39
C GLU A 52 -22.90 -3.94 -16.82
N SER A 53 -22.02 -2.95 -16.99
CA SER A 53 -21.33 -2.65 -18.25
C SER A 53 -20.24 -3.67 -18.64
N LEU A 54 -19.78 -4.52 -17.71
CA LEU A 54 -18.73 -5.53 -17.91
C LEU A 54 -19.29 -6.95 -18.05
N ASN A 55 -20.56 -7.10 -18.42
CA ASN A 55 -21.17 -8.40 -18.69
C ASN A 55 -20.50 -9.09 -19.90
N GLU A 56 -20.41 -10.43 -19.93
CA GLU A 56 -19.71 -11.17 -21.00
C GLU A 56 -20.27 -10.90 -22.40
N THR A 57 -21.54 -10.50 -22.50
CA THR A 57 -22.16 -10.07 -23.76
C THR A 57 -21.58 -8.74 -24.27
N ALA A 58 -21.19 -7.82 -23.39
CA ALA A 58 -20.57 -6.55 -23.78
C ALA A 58 -19.11 -6.72 -24.22
N LEU A 59 -18.38 -7.71 -23.69
CA LEU A 59 -16.98 -7.98 -24.06
C LEU A 59 -16.82 -8.76 -25.38
N ASN A 60 -17.80 -9.59 -25.76
CA ASN A 60 -17.79 -10.29 -27.05
C ASN A 60 -18.11 -9.38 -28.25
N ASP A 61 -18.80 -8.26 -28.04
CA ASP A 61 -19.16 -7.29 -29.10
C ASP A 61 -18.08 -6.22 -29.36
N VAL A 62 -16.95 -6.19 -28.64
CA VAL A 62 -15.89 -5.14 -28.75
C VAL A 62 -15.05 -5.26 -30.04
N GLN A 63 -15.51 -5.98 -31.06
CA GLN A 63 -14.80 -6.09 -32.33
C GLN A 63 -15.10 -4.93 -33.31
N ASN A 64 -16.12 -4.10 -33.05
CA ASN A 64 -16.51 -2.99 -33.93
C ASN A 64 -16.24 -1.60 -33.33
N MET A 65 -15.84 -0.67 -34.21
CA MET A 65 -15.54 0.74 -33.88
C MET A 65 -16.74 1.50 -33.28
N GLN A 66 -17.95 0.99 -33.52
CA GLN A 66 -19.23 1.57 -33.11
C GLN A 66 -19.57 1.24 -31.64
N ASP A 67 -19.13 0.09 -31.14
CA ASP A 67 -19.33 -0.33 -29.75
C ASP A 67 -18.35 0.37 -28.80
N MET A 68 -17.16 0.72 -29.30
CA MET A 68 -16.21 1.57 -28.57
C MET A 68 -16.79 2.97 -28.31
N GLN A 69 -17.62 3.47 -29.23
CA GLN A 69 -18.31 4.75 -29.12
C GLN A 69 -19.51 4.67 -28.15
N MET A 70 -20.22 3.54 -28.14
CA MET A 70 -21.32 3.30 -27.18
C MET A 70 -20.81 3.16 -25.74
N LEU A 71 -19.64 2.53 -25.57
CA LEU A 71 -18.97 2.39 -24.27
C LEU A 71 -18.37 3.72 -23.78
N SER A 72 -17.86 4.56 -24.69
CA SER A 72 -17.43 5.92 -24.34
C SER A 72 -18.61 6.80 -23.92
N ASP A 73 -19.74 6.74 -24.64
CA ASP A 73 -20.94 7.52 -24.32
C ASP A 73 -21.56 7.08 -22.99
N GLN A 74 -21.53 5.78 -22.67
CA GLN A 74 -21.92 5.27 -21.35
C GLN A 74 -21.01 5.79 -20.25
N MET A 75 -19.68 5.70 -20.41
CA MET A 75 -18.74 6.23 -19.42
C MET A 75 -18.90 7.74 -19.23
N GLU A 76 -19.11 8.49 -20.31
CA GLU A 76 -19.36 9.94 -20.24
C GLU A 76 -20.68 10.25 -19.52
N GLY A 77 -21.74 9.47 -19.75
CA GLY A 77 -22.99 9.56 -19.02
C GLY A 77 -22.85 9.28 -17.52
N TYR A 78 -22.04 8.29 -17.13
CA TYR A 78 -21.72 8.04 -15.72
C TYR A 78 -20.92 9.19 -15.12
N LEU A 79 -19.88 9.68 -15.80
CA LEU A 79 -19.07 10.80 -15.34
C LEU A 79 -19.89 12.09 -15.21
N ALA A 80 -20.81 12.35 -16.15
CA ALA A 80 -21.73 13.48 -16.11
C ALA A 80 -22.84 13.31 -15.03
N GLY A 81 -23.18 12.07 -14.68
CA GLY A 81 -24.15 11.73 -13.65
C GLY A 81 -23.60 11.73 -12.22
N LEU A 82 -22.27 11.76 -12.05
CA LEU A 82 -21.64 11.82 -10.73
C LEU A 82 -22.04 13.12 -10.00
N GLN A 83 -22.85 12.98 -8.97
CA GLN A 83 -23.17 14.10 -8.09
C GLN A 83 -21.98 14.37 -7.16
N SER A 84 -21.93 15.58 -6.60
CA SER A 84 -20.89 15.97 -5.64
C SER A 84 -20.87 15.06 -4.39
N SER A 85 -22.00 14.45 -4.04
CA SER A 85 -22.13 13.41 -3.01
C SER A 85 -21.35 12.14 -3.36
N ASP A 86 -21.39 11.71 -4.61
CA ASP A 86 -20.78 10.45 -5.06
C ASP A 86 -19.25 10.58 -5.09
N LEU A 87 -18.75 11.74 -5.53
CA LEU A 87 -17.32 12.08 -5.48
C LEU A 87 -16.77 12.06 -4.05
N MET A 88 -17.52 12.59 -3.08
CA MET A 88 -17.11 12.56 -1.67
C MET A 88 -17.04 11.12 -1.13
N GLN A 89 -18.03 10.29 -1.48
CA GLN A 89 -18.05 8.90 -1.03
C GLN A 89 -16.93 8.06 -1.67
N ILE A 90 -16.66 8.23 -2.97
CA ILE A 90 -15.54 7.59 -3.66
C ILE A 90 -14.21 8.03 -3.03
N GLY A 91 -14.03 9.33 -2.79
CA GLY A 91 -12.84 9.87 -2.13
C GLY A 91 -12.63 9.28 -0.74
N LEU A 92 -13.69 9.16 0.05
CA LEU A 92 -13.64 8.54 1.38
C LEU A 92 -13.29 7.04 1.30
N ALA A 93 -13.84 6.31 0.33
CA ALA A 93 -13.56 4.90 0.13
C ALA A 93 -12.09 4.67 -0.25
N ILE A 94 -11.56 5.45 -1.20
CA ILE A 94 -10.14 5.39 -1.58
C ILE A 94 -9.25 5.71 -0.38
N LEU A 95 -9.58 6.75 0.39
CA LEU A 95 -8.84 7.10 1.60
C LEU A 95 -8.86 5.95 2.62
N ALA A 96 -10.01 5.32 2.83
CA ALA A 96 -10.15 4.20 3.75
C ALA A 96 -9.28 3.01 3.35
N VAL A 97 -9.25 2.66 2.06
CA VAL A 97 -8.39 1.59 1.53
C VAL A 97 -6.91 1.94 1.71
N PHE A 98 -6.53 3.18 1.40
CA PHE A 98 -5.16 3.65 1.59
C PHE A 98 -4.70 3.55 3.05
N VAL A 99 -5.55 3.99 3.99
CA VAL A 99 -5.27 3.89 5.43
C VAL A 99 -5.16 2.43 5.87
N LEU A 100 -6.01 1.54 5.34
CA LEU A 100 -5.97 0.11 5.67
C LEU A 100 -4.64 -0.52 5.22
N VAL A 101 -4.23 -0.25 3.97
CA VAL A 101 -2.94 -0.73 3.44
C VAL A 101 -1.78 -0.21 4.28
N ALA A 102 -1.75 1.09 4.57
CA ALA A 102 -0.70 1.69 5.40
C ALA A 102 -0.65 1.10 6.82
N LEU A 103 -1.80 0.76 7.42
CA LEU A 103 -1.84 0.09 8.73
C LEU A 103 -1.26 -1.32 8.69
N VAL A 104 -1.55 -2.07 7.61
CA VAL A 104 -0.98 -3.40 7.38
C VAL A 104 0.54 -3.30 7.25
N ASP A 105 1.04 -2.40 6.41
CA ASP A 105 2.47 -2.20 6.20
C ASP A 105 3.18 -1.80 7.51
N ALA A 106 2.62 -0.84 8.24
CA ALA A 106 3.16 -0.42 9.54
C ALA A 106 3.22 -1.55 10.58
N PHE A 107 2.24 -2.47 10.59
CA PHE A 107 2.25 -3.64 11.46
C PHE A 107 3.43 -4.57 11.14
N PHE A 108 3.64 -4.86 9.86
CA PHE A 108 4.73 -5.74 9.44
C PHE A 108 6.09 -5.07 9.52
N ALA A 109 6.20 -3.76 9.27
CA ALA A 109 7.41 -2.98 9.49
C ALA A 109 7.81 -2.97 10.98
N ALA A 110 6.87 -2.72 11.89
CA ALA A 110 7.11 -2.85 13.33
C ALA A 110 7.55 -4.28 13.71
N GLY A 111 6.92 -5.30 13.11
CA GLY A 111 7.29 -6.69 13.27
C GLY A 111 8.72 -6.99 12.81
N ALA A 112 9.14 -6.46 11.66
CA ALA A 112 10.49 -6.61 11.11
C ALA A 112 11.54 -5.98 12.03
N VAL A 113 11.29 -4.78 12.55
CA VAL A 113 12.18 -4.12 13.51
C VAL A 113 12.30 -4.93 14.80
N GLY A 114 11.18 -5.47 15.31
CA GLY A 114 11.19 -6.35 16.47
C GLY A 114 12.01 -7.63 16.25
N MET A 115 11.86 -8.26 15.08
CA MET A 115 12.61 -9.45 14.70
C MET A 115 14.11 -9.18 14.54
N ALA A 116 14.48 -8.04 13.93
CA ALA A 116 15.87 -7.63 13.77
C ALA A 116 16.53 -7.36 15.13
N ARG A 117 15.82 -6.66 16.03
CA ARG A 117 16.27 -6.44 17.41
C ARG A 117 16.48 -7.77 18.16
N GLN A 118 15.55 -8.70 18.05
CA GLN A 118 15.69 -10.01 18.69
C GLN A 118 16.90 -10.79 18.14
N ALA A 119 17.12 -10.76 16.83
CA ALA A 119 18.27 -11.40 16.21
C ALA A 119 19.59 -10.80 16.74
N LEU A 120 19.67 -9.48 16.87
CA LEU A 120 20.85 -8.79 17.43
C LEU A 120 21.10 -9.14 18.91
N GLU A 121 20.04 -9.25 19.72
CA GLU A 121 20.17 -9.52 21.16
C GLU A 121 20.42 -11.01 21.47
N LYS A 122 19.82 -11.94 20.71
CA LYS A 122 19.78 -13.38 21.03
C LYS A 122 20.48 -14.27 20.01
N GLY A 123 20.95 -13.72 18.90
CA GLY A 123 21.50 -14.47 17.75
C GLY A 123 20.45 -15.20 16.92
N ARG A 124 19.18 -15.15 17.34
CA ARG A 124 18.05 -15.83 16.67
C ARG A 124 16.81 -14.96 16.63
N SER A 125 16.03 -15.11 15.57
CA SER A 125 14.75 -14.43 15.37
C SER A 125 13.59 -15.43 15.39
N ASP A 126 12.46 -15.04 15.98
CA ASP A 126 11.24 -15.85 16.02
C ASP A 126 10.05 -15.06 15.44
N THR A 127 9.11 -15.77 14.81
CA THR A 127 7.87 -15.16 14.30
C THR A 127 6.95 -14.66 15.41
N SER A 128 7.11 -15.17 16.64
CA SER A 128 6.40 -14.65 17.82
C SER A 128 6.84 -13.22 18.18
N ALA A 129 8.10 -12.87 17.93
CA ALA A 129 8.60 -11.51 18.12
C ALA A 129 8.01 -10.55 17.09
N MET A 130 7.80 -10.99 15.84
CA MET A 130 7.08 -10.23 14.82
C MET A 130 5.69 -9.82 15.32
N TRP A 131 4.91 -10.79 15.81
CA TRP A 131 3.54 -10.57 16.25
C TRP A 131 3.46 -9.67 17.48
N SER A 132 4.37 -9.89 18.44
CA SER A 132 4.48 -9.08 19.65
C SER A 132 4.84 -7.62 19.34
N ALA A 133 5.87 -7.41 18.52
CA ALA A 133 6.32 -6.08 18.13
C ALA A 133 5.30 -5.37 17.24
N GLY A 134 4.73 -6.07 16.27
CA GLY A 134 3.64 -5.57 15.41
C GLY A 134 2.49 -5.05 16.25
N LYS A 135 1.87 -5.87 17.11
CA LYS A 135 0.74 -5.41 17.94
C LYS A 135 1.08 -4.26 18.88
N ARG A 136 2.29 -4.24 19.42
CA ARG A 136 2.70 -3.23 20.40
C ARG A 136 3.02 -1.88 19.75
N HIS A 137 3.57 -1.89 18.54
CA HIS A 137 4.17 -0.71 17.93
C HIS A 137 3.60 -0.32 16.56
N PHE A 138 2.65 -1.06 15.97
CA PHE A 138 2.11 -0.75 14.63
C PHE A 138 1.57 0.68 14.55
N LEU A 139 0.85 1.17 15.56
CA LEU A 139 0.29 2.52 15.54
C LEU A 139 1.39 3.60 15.59
N SER A 140 2.44 3.34 16.36
CA SER A 140 3.61 4.22 16.40
C SER A 140 4.33 4.22 15.05
N MET A 141 4.48 3.06 14.40
CA MET A 141 5.10 2.98 13.09
C MET A 141 4.24 3.64 12.02
N PHE A 142 2.92 3.44 12.06
CA PHE A 142 1.98 4.09 11.16
C PHE A 142 2.06 5.61 11.26
N LEU A 143 2.09 6.16 12.49
CA LEU A 143 2.25 7.60 12.69
C LEU A 143 3.63 8.10 12.23
N ALA A 144 4.68 7.31 12.41
CA ALA A 144 6.01 7.65 11.92
C ALA A 144 6.07 7.67 10.39
N GLU A 145 5.48 6.67 9.71
CA GLU A 145 5.37 6.62 8.26
C GLU A 145 4.50 7.76 7.70
N LEU A 146 3.38 8.06 8.37
CA LEU A 146 2.54 9.21 8.02
C LEU A 146 3.32 10.53 8.15
N LEU A 147 4.11 10.69 9.22
CA LEU A 147 4.93 11.87 9.41
C LEU A 147 6.05 11.97 8.35
N MET A 148 6.70 10.84 8.03
CA MET A 148 7.72 10.80 6.98
C MET A 148 7.15 11.13 5.60
N THR A 149 5.97 10.58 5.25
CA THR A 149 5.30 10.89 3.98
C THR A 149 4.89 12.36 3.88
N LEU A 150 4.40 12.96 4.97
CA LEU A 150 4.12 14.39 5.02
C LEU A 150 5.37 15.26 4.86
N ILE A 151 6.49 14.88 5.50
CA ILE A 151 7.77 15.58 5.34
C ILE A 151 8.24 15.51 3.89
N ILE A 152 8.16 14.33 3.26
CA ILE A 152 8.54 14.14 1.85
C ILE A 152 7.66 15.00 0.95
N LEU A 153 6.34 15.01 1.18
CA LEU A 153 5.39 15.78 0.39
C LEU A 153 5.61 17.30 0.53
N MET A 154 5.91 17.76 1.75
CA MET A 154 6.29 19.15 2.01
C MET A 154 7.61 19.51 1.32
N GLY A 155 8.61 18.61 1.35
CA GLY A 155 9.86 18.78 0.63
C GLY A 155 9.65 18.87 -0.89
N MET A 156 8.81 18.01 -1.46
CA MET A 156 8.44 18.06 -2.88
C MET A 156 7.72 19.35 -3.25
N ALA A 157 6.75 19.79 -2.43
CA ALA A 157 6.01 21.03 -2.68
C ALA A 157 6.92 22.27 -2.68
N LEU A 158 7.98 22.27 -1.86
CA LEU A 158 8.99 23.34 -1.83
C LEU A 158 9.94 23.29 -3.04
N LEU A 159 10.31 22.09 -3.49
CA LEU A 159 11.20 21.90 -4.64
C LEU A 159 10.50 22.14 -5.99
N LEU A 160 9.18 21.93 -6.07
CA LEU A 160 8.41 22.08 -7.31
C LEU A 160 8.53 23.48 -7.96
N PRO A 161 8.36 24.61 -7.24
CA PRO A 161 8.56 25.94 -7.82
C PRO A 161 10.01 26.22 -8.20
N LEU A 162 10.99 25.60 -7.53
CA LEU A 162 12.41 25.72 -7.88
C LEU A 162 12.69 25.05 -9.24
N LEU A 163 12.11 23.88 -9.50
CA LEU A 163 12.22 23.17 -10.77
C LEU A 163 11.42 23.87 -11.90
N ALA A 164 10.31 24.52 -11.55
CA ALA A 164 9.49 25.26 -12.52
C ALA A 164 10.07 26.64 -12.88
N ALA A 165 11.04 27.16 -12.12
CA ALA A 165 11.69 28.44 -12.39
C ALA A 165 12.86 28.34 -13.40
N ASP A 166 13.35 27.13 -13.67
CA ASP A 166 14.42 26.84 -14.65
C ASP A 166 13.88 26.26 -16.00
N LEU A 167 12.55 26.30 -16.20
CA LEU A 167 11.81 25.92 -17.42
C LEU A 167 11.07 27.14 -17.99
#